data_AF-A0A7X3VK65-F1
#
_entry.id   AF-A0A7X3VK65-F1
#
_cell.length_a   1.000
_cell.length_b   1.000
_cell.length_c   1.000
_cell.angle_alpha   90.00
_cell.angle_beta   90.00
_cell.angle_gamma   90.00
#
_symmetry.space_group_name_H-M   'P 1'
#
loop_
_entity.id
_entity.type
_entity.pdbx_description
1 polymer ?
#
loop_
_entity_poly.entity_id
_entity_poly.type
_entity_poly.pdbx_seq_one_letter_code
_entity_poly.pdbx_strand_id
1 'polypeptide(L)' 'MRVLIVAKTRMGAGACIGAITETGKSVRLIPFNADPHDGANQEYEVGDIWEISAKPETSLI' A
#
# COMPACT_ATOMS: atom_id res chain seq x y z
N MET A 1 11.65 3.11 -3.30
CA MET A 1 11.73 1.93 -2.39
C MET A 1 11.01 0.79 -3.06
N ARG A 2 11.63 -0.38 -3.16
CA ARG A 2 10.99 -1.55 -3.76
C ARG A 2 10.23 -2.37 -2.70
N VAL A 3 9.04 -2.83 -3.05
CA VAL A 3 8.16 -3.60 -2.17
C VAL A 3 7.50 -4.75 -2.93
N LEU A 4 7.29 -5.87 -2.25
CA LEU A 4 6.43 -6.96 -2.71
C LEU A 4 5.05 -6.80 -2.09
N ILE A 5 4.00 -6.80 -2.90
CA ILE A 5 2.61 -6.76 -2.43
C ILE A 5 2.25 -8.15 -1.88
N VAL A 6 1.84 -8.18 -0.60
CA VAL A 6 1.55 -9.44 0.12
C VAL A 6 0.09 -9.54 0.58
N ALA A 7 -0.65 -8.43 0.57
CA ALA A 7 -2.07 -8.42 0.91
C ALA A 7 -2.82 -7.29 0.19
N LYS A 8 -4.05 -7.58 -0.24
CA LYS A 8 -5.03 -6.63 -0.78
C LYS A 8 -6.39 -6.91 -0.15
N THR A 9 -6.90 -5.97 0.63
CA THR A 9 -8.20 -6.09 1.30
C THR A 9 -9.13 -5.02 0.76
N ARG A 10 -10.30 -5.42 0.27
CA ARG A 10 -11.33 -4.48 -0.22
C ARG A 10 -11.76 -3.53 0.90
N MET A 11 -11.79 -2.24 0.61
CA MET A 11 -12.17 -1.20 1.57
C MET A 11 -13.03 -0.13 0.87
N GLY A 12 -14.35 -0.29 0.92
CA GLY A 12 -15.26 0.54 0.13
C GLY A 12 -15.08 0.33 -1.37
N ALA A 13 -14.87 1.43 -2.11
CA ALA A 13 -14.51 1.40 -3.52
C ALA A 13 -12.99 1.23 -3.74
N GLY A 14 -12.17 1.45 -2.70
CA GLY A 14 -10.73 1.29 -2.75
C GLY A 14 -10.23 -0.02 -2.14
N ALA A 15 -8.92 -0.09 -1.89
CA ALA A 15 -8.27 -1.22 -1.26
C ALA A 15 -7.22 -0.80 -0.22
N CYS A 16 -7.12 -1.57 0.85
CA CYS A 16 -6.00 -1.52 1.79
C CYS A 16 -4.91 -2.48 1.31
N ILE A 17 -3.68 -2.00 1.19
CA ILE A 17 -2.56 -2.77 0.65
C ILE A 17 -1.50 -2.99 1.72
N GLY A 18 -1.16 -4.26 1.93
CA GLY A 18 0.00 -4.68 2.73
C GLY A 18 1.15 -5.07 1.81
N ALA A 19 2.34 -4.60 2.12
CA ALA A 19 3.55 -4.90 1.38
C ALA A 19 4.71 -5.24 2.32
N ILE A 20 5.74 -5.89 1.79
CA ILE A 20 7.01 -6.12 2.47
C ILE A 20 8.14 -5.42 1.72
N THR A 21 8.97 -4.67 2.43
CA THR A 21 10.14 -4.00 1.85
C THR A 21 11.23 -5.01 1.48
N GLU A 22 12.19 -4.61 0.66
CA GLU A 22 13.41 -5.41 0.40
C GLU A 22 14.19 -5.78 1.67
N THR A 23 14.04 -5.00 2.73
CA THR A 23 14.65 -5.25 4.04
C THR A 23 13.79 -6.12 4.96
N GLY A 24 12.70 -6.69 4.45
CA GLY A 24 11.81 -7.60 5.19
C GLY A 24 10.83 -6.89 6.14
N LYS A 25 10.67 -5.56 6.06
CA LYS A 25 9.74 -4.82 6.92
C LYS A 25 8.34 -4.83 6.33
N SER A 26 7.36 -5.20 7.15
CA SER A 26 5.94 -5.08 6.77
C SER A 26 5.52 -3.62 6.79
N VAL A 27 4.84 -3.17 5.75
CA VAL A 27 4.31 -1.80 5.60
C VAL A 27 2.90 -1.83 5.06
N ARG A 28 2.09 -0.84 5.44
CA ARG A 28 0.80 -0.54 4.81
C ARG A 28 1.02 0.59 3.80
N LEU A 29 0.59 0.40 2.56
CA LEU A 29 0.63 1.48 1.58
C LEU A 29 -0.59 2.37 1.76
N ILE A 30 -0.33 3.66 1.94
CA ILE A 30 -1.34 4.70 2.08
C ILE A 30 -1.21 5.63 0.88
N PRO A 31 -2.27 5.81 0.09
CA PRO A 31 -2.26 6.74 -1.05
C PRO A 31 -1.97 8.15 -0.55
N PHE A 32 -1.00 8.83 -1.17
CA PHE A 32 -0.58 10.16 -0.74
C PHE A 32 -1.60 11.26 -1.08
N ASN A 33 -2.33 11.12 -2.19
CA ASN A 33 -3.25 12.14 -2.73
C ASN A 33 -4.68 11.63 -2.96
N ALA A 34 -5.07 10.52 -2.34
CA ALA A 34 -6.40 9.95 -2.54
C ALA A 34 -6.95 9.36 -1.24
N ASP A 35 -8.27 9.32 -1.12
CA ASP A 35 -8.93 8.60 -0.04
C ASP A 35 -8.85 7.09 -0.31
N PRO A 36 -8.29 6.29 0.62
CA PRO A 36 -8.29 4.83 0.54
C PRO A 36 -9.67 4.18 0.33
N HIS A 37 -10.76 4.87 0.64
CA HIS A 37 -12.14 4.42 0.45
C HIS A 37 -12.74 4.80 -0.91
N ASP A 38 -12.15 5.76 -1.62
CA ASP A 38 -12.68 6.35 -2.87
C ASP A 38 -11.89 5.86 -4.11
N GLY A 39 -11.75 4.55 -4.25
CA GLY A 39 -11.18 3.95 -5.46
C GLY A 39 -9.66 3.88 -5.53
N ALA A 40 -8.94 4.33 -4.50
CA ALA A 40 -7.48 4.22 -4.48
C ALA A 40 -6.99 2.76 -4.37
N ASN A 41 -5.74 2.52 -4.80
CA ASN A 41 -5.00 1.28 -4.66
C ASN A 41 -5.56 0.06 -5.44
N GLN A 42 -6.38 0.28 -6.47
CA GLN A 42 -6.91 -0.83 -7.28
C GLN A 42 -5.84 -1.44 -8.19
N GLU A 43 -4.79 -0.69 -8.51
CA GLU A 43 -3.70 -1.05 -9.42
C GLU A 43 -2.75 -2.13 -8.90
N TYR A 44 -2.71 -2.37 -7.58
CA TYR A 44 -1.80 -3.34 -6.97
C TYR A 44 -2.40 -4.75 -6.97
N GLU A 45 -1.62 -5.78 -7.29
CA GLU A 45 -2.01 -7.18 -7.10
C GLU A 45 -1.02 -7.93 -6.20
N VAL A 46 -1.52 -8.94 -5.48
CA VAL A 46 -0.68 -9.77 -4.60
C VAL A 46 0.32 -10.55 -5.44
N GLY A 47 1.60 -10.49 -5.05
CA GLY A 47 2.71 -11.08 -5.80
C GLY A 47 3.46 -10.07 -6.66
N ASP A 48 2.88 -8.90 -6.92
CA ASP A 48 3.56 -7.86 -7.69
C ASP A 48 4.71 -7.23 -6.90
N ILE A 49 5.74 -6.83 -7.64
CA ILE A 49 6.84 -6.04 -7.11
C ILE A 49 6.78 -4.65 -7.69
N TRP A 50 6.68 -3.64 -6.82
CA TRP A 50 6.55 -2.24 -7.20
C TRP A 50 7.73 -1.43 -6.69
N GLU A 51 8.15 -0.45 -7.49
CA GLU A 51 9.02 0.63 -7.02
C GLU A 51 8.17 1.85 -6.67
N ILE A 52 8.19 2.24 -5.40
CA ILE A 52 7.32 3.29 -4.86
C ILE A 52 8.13 4.43 -4.23
N SER A 53 7.60 5.65 -4.30
CA SER A 53 8.05 6.78 -3.50
C SER A 53 7.12 6.94 -2.30
N ALA A 54 7.65 6.97 -1.09
CA ALA A 54 6.86 7.02 0.13
C ALA A 54 7.54 7.86 1.22
N LYS A 55 6.73 8.41 2.12
CA LYS A 55 7.18 9.02 3.38
C LYS A 55 6.48 8.31 4.55
N PRO A 56 7.15 8.11 5.70
CA PRO A 56 6.50 7.58 6.88
C PRO A 56 5.31 8.46 7.28
N GLU A 57 4.16 7.85 7.52
CA GLU A 57 3.01 8.53 8.11
C GLU A 57 3.05 8.33 9.62
N THR A 58 3.27 9.41 10.38
CA THR A 58 3.48 9.37 11.84
C THR A 58 2.24 9.76 12.64
N SER A 59 1.17 10.21 11.98
CA SER A 59 -0.04 10.69 12.66
C SER A 59 -1.09 9.61 12.92
N LEU A 60 -0.91 8.41 12.38
CA LEU A 60 -1.82 7.27 12.58
C LEU A 60 -1.40 6.51 13.84
N ILE A 61 -2.07 6.79 14.96
CA ILE A 61 -1.92 6.10 16.26
C ILE A 61 -3.09 5.15 16.46
#